data_AF-A0A8I2YPN5-F1
#
_entry.id   AF-A0A8I2YPN5-F1
#
_cell.length_a   1.000
_cell.length_b   1.000
_cell.length_c   1.000
_cell.angle_alpha   90.00
_cell.angle_beta   90.00
_cell.angle_gamma   90.00
#
_symmetry.space_group_name_H-M   'P 1'
#
loop_
_entity.id
_entity.type
_entity.pdbx_description
1 polymer ?
#
loop_
_entity_poly.entity_id
_entity_poly.type
_entity_poly.pdbx_seq_one_letter_code
_entity_poly.pdbx_strand_id
1 'polypeptide(L)'
;MEQYKEQFVSDAEGAARAAVKRLTRAIERRLVETTINAPDWNTLYVARMARDLLWEDERSIDLNGFVTVSQTLVDLFSTKDATPNFCSVRRHLLEYYSLLQSTRLTNSVLSSLPLPETLSPTHPTPLPSRLLTLSILVRDTLAALIRLPFFLLPLILHLPVYVMGRLAAGLSEHEEETQAQNKVVIGLLLLMLIYPAAFWALWAVLSFTSYGALVAALTLQTRHRSVACPRGRVGTQTLGPLPLCALPIYHPSNTTRESMDQARINPPDLPAQATEPPVVLKRKRPASRHIMRHVLRARGEAVRALASFFAALEDAGENKHVVASAHLATRFGWVNDEVNVNIQGQSQGPVDAEPEVQGFRRAREVISFLRSRGAKIATLEREIEGGWAGALVSEEDRTPAESEAGEGEEDDIVWVPSEVPSQDGIM
;
A
#
# COMPACT_ATOMS: atom_id res chain seq x y z
N MET A 1 23.69 23.93 8.32
CA MET A 1 24.49 23.33 9.41
C MET A 1 25.52 24.31 9.94
N GLU A 2 26.36 24.94 9.10
CA GLU A 2 27.37 25.90 9.56
C GLU A 2 26.82 27.06 10.41
N GLN A 3 25.69 27.66 10.01
CA GLN A 3 25.04 28.72 10.80
C GLN A 3 24.73 28.31 12.26
N TYR A 4 24.28 27.07 12.48
CA TYR A 4 23.99 26.58 13.84
C TYR A 4 25.27 26.29 14.62
N LYS A 5 26.32 25.83 13.92
CA LYS A 5 27.64 25.56 14.52
C LYS A 5 28.30 26.87 14.98
N GLU A 6 28.27 27.91 14.17
CA GLU A 6 28.80 29.23 14.53
C GLU A 6 28.08 29.80 15.77
N GLN A 7 26.74 29.73 15.80
CA GLN A 7 25.96 30.17 16.96
C GLN A 7 26.19 29.29 18.19
N PHE A 8 26.49 28.01 18.00
CA PHE A 8 26.78 27.09 19.11
C PHE A 8 28.14 27.37 19.76
N VAL A 9 29.15 27.73 18.96
CA VAL A 9 30.52 27.99 19.43
C VAL A 9 30.67 29.43 19.95
N SER A 10 29.71 30.33 19.71
CA SER A 10 29.80 31.71 20.20
C SER A 10 29.77 31.78 21.74
N ASP A 11 30.64 32.61 22.33
CA ASP A 11 30.76 32.83 23.78
C ASP A 11 29.55 33.57 24.41
N ALA A 12 28.54 33.93 23.63
CA ALA A 12 27.35 34.60 24.13
C ALA A 12 26.53 33.67 25.04
N GLU A 13 26.21 34.15 26.24
CA GLU A 13 25.45 33.38 27.23
C GLU A 13 24.10 32.91 26.67
N GLY A 14 23.86 31.59 26.71
CA GLY A 14 22.63 30.97 26.18
C GLY A 14 22.58 30.78 24.66
N ALA A 15 23.58 31.24 23.90
CA ALA A 15 23.60 31.11 22.44
C ALA A 15 23.66 29.65 21.99
N ALA A 16 24.45 28.80 22.68
CA ALA A 16 24.51 27.37 22.43
C ALA A 16 23.14 26.69 22.59
N ARG A 17 22.41 27.01 23.66
CA ARG A 17 21.06 26.47 23.91
C ARG A 17 20.06 26.92 22.85
N ALA A 18 20.13 28.19 22.45
CA ALA A 18 19.28 28.73 21.39
C ALA A 18 19.60 28.08 20.02
N ALA A 19 20.88 27.85 19.71
CA ALA A 19 21.32 27.19 18.49
C ALA A 19 20.79 25.75 18.41
N VAL A 20 20.91 24.97 19.49
CA VAL A 20 20.35 23.61 19.57
C VAL A 20 18.83 23.64 19.42
N LYS A 21 18.12 24.53 20.15
CA LYS A 21 16.65 24.66 20.02
C LYS A 21 16.23 24.96 18.58
N ARG A 22 16.94 25.85 17.89
CA ARG A 22 16.68 26.18 16.47
C ARG A 22 16.99 25.01 15.54
N LEU A 23 18.09 24.29 15.77
CA LEU A 23 18.43 23.11 14.99
C LEU A 23 17.40 21.99 15.18
N THR A 24 17.00 21.69 16.41
CA THR A 24 15.95 20.71 16.72
C THR A 24 14.65 21.09 16.03
N ARG A 25 14.21 22.34 16.14
CA ARG A 25 13.02 22.84 15.42
C ARG A 25 13.16 22.74 13.90
N ALA A 26 14.35 22.97 13.36
CA ALA A 26 14.60 22.83 11.92
C ALA A 26 14.54 21.36 11.48
N ILE A 27 15.10 20.44 12.27
CA ILE A 27 15.04 19.00 12.02
C ILE A 27 13.59 18.52 12.10
N GLU A 28 12.86 18.90 13.16
CA GLU A 28 11.44 18.60 13.34
C GLU A 28 10.62 19.09 12.15
N ARG A 29 10.79 20.36 11.75
CA ARG A 29 10.12 20.92 10.57
C ARG A 29 10.44 20.12 9.31
N ARG A 30 11.71 19.76 9.08
CA ARG A 30 12.11 18.96 7.92
C ARG A 30 11.55 17.54 7.97
N LEU A 31 11.47 16.94 9.15
CA LEU A 31 10.85 15.63 9.33
C LEU A 31 9.38 15.71 8.95
N VAL A 32 8.64 16.68 9.50
CA VAL A 32 7.23 16.92 9.17
C VAL A 32 7.02 17.22 7.68
N GLU A 33 7.90 18.00 7.04
CA GLU A 33 7.82 18.29 5.60
C GLU A 33 8.11 17.08 4.71
N THR A 34 8.86 16.09 5.20
CA THR A 34 9.28 14.91 4.42
C THR A 34 8.46 13.66 4.73
N THR A 35 7.65 13.68 5.79
CA THR A 35 6.74 12.60 6.16
C THR A 35 5.30 12.91 5.79
N ILE A 36 4.46 11.87 5.73
CA ILE A 36 3.01 12.00 5.60
C ILE A 36 2.45 11.95 7.02
N ASN A 37 1.89 13.06 7.49
CA ASN A 37 1.39 13.23 8.85
C ASN A 37 -0.14 13.31 8.81
N ALA A 38 -0.81 12.38 9.49
CA ALA A 38 -2.26 12.33 9.58
C ALA A 38 -2.72 12.45 11.04
N PRO A 39 -3.89 13.06 11.31
CA PRO A 39 -4.41 13.19 12.67
C PRO A 39 -4.79 11.83 13.28
N ASP A 40 -5.17 10.86 12.44
CA ASP A 40 -5.55 9.53 12.85
C ASP A 40 -5.27 8.49 11.75
N TRP A 41 -5.17 7.22 12.14
CA TRP A 41 -4.92 6.10 11.22
C TRP A 41 -5.99 5.94 10.15
N ASN A 42 -7.25 6.19 10.48
CA ASN A 42 -8.34 6.04 9.52
C ASN A 42 -8.22 7.08 8.40
N THR A 43 -7.88 8.33 8.72
CA THR A 43 -7.61 9.39 7.73
C THR A 43 -6.42 9.02 6.84
N LEU A 44 -5.35 8.45 7.41
CA LEU A 44 -4.21 7.95 6.64
C LEU A 44 -4.61 6.84 5.65
N TYR A 45 -5.42 5.87 6.10
CA TYR A 45 -5.88 4.76 5.25
C TYR A 45 -6.84 5.22 4.15
N VAL A 46 -7.72 6.17 4.46
CA VAL A 46 -8.63 6.79 3.48
C VAL A 46 -7.84 7.53 2.40
N ALA A 47 -6.88 8.37 2.80
CA ALA A 47 -6.03 9.11 1.87
C ALA A 47 -5.16 8.16 1.02
N ARG A 48 -4.62 7.10 1.62
CA ARG A 48 -3.90 6.04 0.91
C ARG A 48 -4.81 5.37 -0.13
N MET A 49 -6.02 4.97 0.26
CA MET A 49 -6.93 4.29 -0.66
C MET A 49 -7.38 5.20 -1.80
N ALA A 50 -7.70 6.45 -1.49
CA ALA A 50 -8.04 7.44 -2.51
C ALA A 50 -6.90 7.63 -3.51
N ARG A 51 -5.64 7.68 -3.04
CA ARG A 51 -4.47 7.73 -3.92
C ARG A 51 -4.38 6.48 -4.78
N ASP A 52 -4.50 5.30 -4.20
CA ASP A 52 -4.36 4.05 -4.96
C ASP A 52 -5.48 3.90 -6.01
N LEU A 53 -6.67 4.51 -5.79
CA LEU A 53 -7.76 4.59 -6.78
C LEU A 53 -7.54 5.68 -7.85
N LEU A 54 -7.00 6.83 -7.48
CA LEU A 54 -6.75 7.96 -8.39
C LEU A 54 -5.58 7.72 -9.35
N TRP A 55 -4.65 6.85 -8.97
CA TRP A 55 -3.48 6.45 -9.76
C TRP A 55 -3.46 4.93 -9.90
N GLU A 56 -3.90 4.41 -11.05
CA GLU A 56 -3.97 2.96 -11.33
C GLU A 56 -2.64 2.23 -11.07
N ASP A 57 -1.52 2.84 -11.45
CA ASP A 57 -0.18 2.33 -11.18
C ASP A 57 0.46 3.11 -10.02
N GLU A 58 0.94 2.42 -8.99
CA GLU A 58 1.69 3.04 -7.88
C GLU A 58 2.92 3.83 -8.37
N ARG A 59 3.47 3.46 -9.53
CA ARG A 59 4.64 4.10 -10.16
C ARG A 59 4.31 5.32 -11.00
N SER A 60 3.03 5.66 -11.16
CA SER A 60 2.63 6.82 -11.97
C SER A 60 2.81 8.15 -11.25
N ILE A 61 3.01 8.13 -9.92
CA ILE A 61 3.33 9.31 -9.12
C ILE A 61 4.84 9.52 -9.11
N ASP A 62 5.30 10.72 -9.47
CA ASP A 62 6.70 11.10 -9.34
C ASP A 62 7.14 11.04 -7.85
N LEU A 63 8.28 10.43 -7.58
CA LEU A 63 8.80 10.21 -6.22
C LEU A 63 8.95 11.53 -5.45
N ASN A 64 9.35 12.61 -6.14
CA ASN A 64 9.49 13.94 -5.52
C ASN A 64 8.14 14.57 -5.16
N GLY A 65 7.07 14.18 -5.85
CA GLY A 65 5.70 14.65 -5.61
C GLY A 65 4.92 13.79 -4.61
N PHE A 66 5.40 12.58 -4.31
CA PHE A 66 4.66 11.59 -3.52
C PHE A 66 4.20 12.11 -2.16
N VAL A 67 5.11 12.68 -1.37
CA VAL A 67 4.80 13.22 -0.04
C VAL A 67 3.78 14.36 -0.15
N THR A 68 3.98 15.30 -1.08
CA THR A 68 3.08 16.44 -1.25
C THR A 68 1.68 16.00 -1.71
N VAL A 69 1.57 15.04 -2.62
CA VAL A 69 0.29 14.49 -3.08
C VAL A 69 -0.42 13.74 -1.96
N SER A 70 0.28 12.85 -1.26
CA SER A 70 -0.29 12.08 -0.15
C SER A 70 -0.71 12.97 1.01
N GLN A 71 0.11 13.95 1.40
CA GLN A 71 -0.26 14.92 2.43
C GLN A 71 -1.46 15.77 2.00
N THR A 72 -1.55 16.18 0.72
CA THR A 72 -2.72 16.91 0.20
C THR A 72 -4.00 16.07 0.34
N LEU A 73 -3.96 14.76 0.11
CA LEU A 73 -5.11 13.88 0.32
C LEU A 73 -5.44 13.69 1.80
N VAL A 74 -4.42 13.60 2.67
CA VAL A 74 -4.62 13.55 4.12
C VAL A 74 -5.29 14.82 4.62
N ASP A 75 -4.80 15.98 4.21
CA ASP A 75 -5.33 17.30 4.52
C ASP A 75 -6.80 17.43 4.04
N LEU A 76 -7.08 16.94 2.82
CA LEU A 76 -8.42 16.86 2.26
C LEU A 76 -9.38 16.00 3.08
N PHE A 77 -8.95 14.80 3.50
CA PHE A 77 -9.75 13.90 4.34
C PHE A 77 -9.70 14.23 5.85
N SER A 78 -8.92 15.22 6.26
CA SER A 78 -8.92 15.78 7.62
C SER A 78 -9.96 16.89 7.77
N THR A 79 -10.34 17.53 6.66
CA THR A 79 -11.35 18.59 6.65
C THR A 79 -12.74 17.99 6.80
N LYS A 80 -13.26 18.00 8.03
CA LYS A 80 -14.64 17.59 8.31
C LYS A 80 -15.61 18.45 7.50
N ASP A 81 -16.65 17.83 6.98
CA ASP A 81 -17.71 18.50 6.21
C ASP A 81 -17.18 19.26 4.97
N ALA A 82 -16.09 18.77 4.37
CA ALA A 82 -15.63 19.26 3.07
C ALA A 82 -16.75 19.17 2.01
N THR A 83 -17.53 18.09 2.05
CA THR A 83 -18.68 17.83 1.18
C THR A 83 -19.80 17.15 1.99
N PRO A 84 -21.07 17.22 1.55
CA PRO A 84 -22.18 16.57 2.26
C PRO A 84 -22.07 15.05 2.33
N ASN A 85 -21.35 14.42 1.38
CA ASN A 85 -21.13 12.98 1.34
C ASN A 85 -19.84 12.52 2.05
N PHE A 86 -19.12 13.39 2.76
CA PHE A 86 -17.82 13.10 3.36
C PHE A 86 -17.80 11.81 4.21
N CYS A 87 -18.75 11.66 5.13
CA CYS A 87 -18.83 10.47 6.01
C CYS A 87 -19.06 9.18 5.21
N SER A 88 -19.89 9.24 4.17
CA SER A 88 -20.17 8.10 3.29
C SER A 88 -18.90 7.69 2.55
N VAL A 89 -18.17 8.65 1.97
CA VAL A 89 -16.93 8.40 1.21
C VAL A 89 -15.87 7.78 2.11
N ARG A 90 -15.68 8.33 3.31
CA ARG A 90 -14.76 7.80 4.32
C ARG A 90 -15.10 6.35 4.68
N ARG A 91 -16.38 6.03 4.89
CA ARG A 91 -16.85 4.67 5.19
C ARG A 91 -16.50 3.70 4.07
N HIS A 92 -16.88 3.98 2.82
CA HIS A 92 -16.64 3.06 1.70
C HIS A 92 -15.14 2.85 1.42
N LEU A 93 -14.30 3.89 1.58
CA LEU A 93 -12.86 3.77 1.41
C LEU A 93 -12.22 2.89 2.51
N LEU A 94 -12.65 3.04 3.77
CA LEU A 94 -12.18 2.20 4.88
C LEU A 94 -12.67 0.76 4.77
N GLU A 95 -13.92 0.56 4.36
CA GLU A 95 -14.50 -0.75 4.10
C GLU A 95 -13.69 -1.47 3.03
N TYR A 96 -13.46 -0.82 1.88
CA TYR A 96 -12.63 -1.36 0.81
C TYR A 96 -11.20 -1.68 1.29
N TYR A 97 -10.57 -0.79 2.06
CA TYR A 97 -9.25 -1.04 2.65
C TYR A 97 -9.22 -2.27 3.55
N SER A 98 -10.21 -2.42 4.45
CA SER A 98 -10.29 -3.57 5.35
C SER A 98 -10.52 -4.90 4.60
N LEU A 99 -11.28 -4.88 3.52
CA LEU A 99 -11.49 -6.02 2.63
C LEU A 99 -10.21 -6.40 1.88
N LEU A 100 -9.45 -5.42 1.37
CA LEU A 100 -8.15 -5.69 0.75
C LEU A 100 -7.16 -6.31 1.75
N GLN A 101 -7.10 -5.79 2.97
CA GLN A 101 -6.19 -6.28 3.99
C GLN A 101 -6.53 -7.71 4.45
N SER A 102 -7.82 -8.01 4.64
CA SER A 102 -8.28 -9.35 5.03
C SER A 102 -8.09 -10.38 3.92
N THR A 103 -8.18 -9.97 2.65
CA THR A 103 -7.98 -10.85 1.49
C THR A 103 -6.54 -10.92 0.99
N ARG A 104 -5.65 -10.07 1.53
CA ARG A 104 -4.25 -9.88 1.07
C ARG A 104 -4.15 -9.55 -0.42
N LEU A 105 -5.12 -8.79 -0.92
CA LEU A 105 -5.14 -8.28 -2.29
C LEU A 105 -4.67 -6.82 -2.30
N THR A 106 -4.09 -6.37 -3.41
CA THR A 106 -3.75 -4.96 -3.64
C THR A 106 -4.64 -4.38 -4.72
N ASN A 107 -4.88 -3.06 -4.67
CA ASN A 107 -5.66 -2.38 -5.70
C ASN A 107 -5.03 -2.53 -7.10
N SER A 108 -3.70 -2.51 -7.19
CA SER A 108 -2.96 -2.71 -8.44
C SER A 108 -3.26 -4.08 -9.07
N VAL A 109 -3.26 -5.15 -8.28
CA VAL A 109 -3.64 -6.50 -8.75
C VAL A 109 -5.07 -6.50 -9.29
N LEU A 110 -6.02 -5.87 -8.58
CA LEU A 110 -7.41 -5.80 -9.03
C LEU A 110 -7.60 -4.97 -10.30
N SER A 111 -6.93 -3.83 -10.40
CA SER A 111 -6.97 -2.97 -11.59
C SER A 111 -6.33 -3.61 -12.83
N SER A 112 -5.35 -4.50 -12.62
CA SER A 112 -4.69 -5.23 -13.70
C SER A 112 -5.52 -6.39 -14.26
N LEU A 113 -6.62 -6.76 -13.59
CA LEU A 113 -7.49 -7.82 -14.09
C LEU A 113 -8.16 -7.33 -15.37
N PRO A 114 -7.98 -8.02 -16.51
CA PRO A 114 -8.67 -7.70 -17.74
C PRO A 114 -10.14 -8.05 -17.55
N LEU A 115 -10.90 -7.13 -16.99
CA LEU A 115 -12.33 -7.25 -16.83
C LEU A 115 -12.95 -6.75 -18.14
N PRO A 116 -13.62 -7.62 -18.92
CA PRO A 116 -14.42 -7.16 -20.05
C PRO A 116 -15.31 -5.99 -19.65
N GLU A 117 -15.31 -4.92 -20.44
CA GLU A 117 -16.22 -3.78 -20.25
C GLU A 117 -17.70 -4.22 -20.25
N THR A 118 -17.99 -5.38 -20.86
CA THR A 118 -19.32 -6.00 -20.92
C THR A 118 -19.66 -6.87 -19.72
N LEU A 119 -18.85 -6.93 -18.65
CA LEU A 119 -19.21 -7.62 -17.40
C LEU A 119 -20.31 -6.85 -16.68
N SER A 120 -21.52 -6.86 -17.25
CA SER A 120 -22.71 -6.50 -16.51
C SER A 120 -23.12 -7.68 -15.64
N PRO A 121 -23.21 -7.52 -14.32
CA PRO A 121 -23.68 -8.57 -13.42
C PRO A 121 -25.19 -8.74 -13.42
N THR A 122 -25.92 -7.91 -14.18
CA THR A 122 -27.33 -8.19 -14.55
C THR A 122 -27.42 -9.33 -15.55
N HIS A 123 -26.35 -9.59 -16.31
CA HIS A 123 -26.28 -10.69 -17.25
C HIS A 123 -25.34 -11.77 -16.73
N PRO A 124 -25.78 -13.03 -16.63
CA PRO A 124 -24.87 -14.12 -16.32
C PRO A 124 -23.85 -14.23 -17.44
N THR A 125 -22.64 -13.69 -17.23
CA THR A 125 -21.54 -13.90 -18.16
C THR A 125 -21.19 -15.38 -18.11
N PRO A 126 -21.11 -16.08 -19.27
CA PRO A 126 -20.68 -17.46 -19.28
C PRO A 126 -19.30 -17.51 -18.64
N LEU A 127 -19.20 -18.18 -17.49
CA LEU A 127 -17.92 -18.35 -16.80
C LEU A 127 -16.93 -18.95 -17.80
N PRO A 128 -15.64 -18.54 -17.77
CA PRO A 128 -14.63 -19.17 -18.59
C PRO A 128 -14.73 -20.68 -18.37
N SER A 129 -14.87 -21.42 -19.47
CA SER A 129 -15.11 -22.85 -19.41
C SER A 129 -13.97 -23.50 -18.62
N ARG A 130 -14.28 -24.54 -17.82
CA ARG A 130 -13.25 -25.26 -17.04
C ARG A 130 -12.10 -25.75 -17.93
N LEU A 131 -12.40 -26.03 -19.21
CA LEU A 131 -11.42 -26.41 -20.21
C LEU A 131 -10.50 -25.26 -20.61
N LEU A 132 -11.01 -24.03 -20.72
CA LEU A 132 -10.19 -22.85 -21.00
C LEU A 132 -9.26 -22.53 -19.83
N THR A 133 -9.76 -22.58 -18.59
CA THR A 133 -8.90 -22.33 -17.42
C THR A 133 -7.84 -23.42 -17.26
N LEU A 134 -8.20 -24.69 -17.50
CA LEU A 134 -7.26 -25.80 -17.54
C LEU A 134 -6.25 -25.64 -18.67
N SER A 135 -6.65 -25.22 -19.86
CA SER A 135 -5.72 -25.05 -20.99
C SER A 135 -4.72 -23.92 -20.74
N ILE A 136 -5.15 -22.82 -20.13
CA ILE A 136 -4.25 -21.73 -19.68
C ILE A 136 -3.27 -22.26 -18.64
N LEU A 137 -3.75 -22.99 -17.63
CA LEU A 137 -2.89 -23.58 -16.60
C LEU A 137 -1.86 -24.54 -17.21
N VAL A 138 -2.28 -25.44 -18.10
CA VAL A 138 -1.38 -26.39 -18.78
C VAL A 138 -0.37 -25.65 -19.65
N ARG A 139 -0.80 -24.66 -20.43
CA ARG A 139 0.08 -23.83 -21.27
C ARG A 139 1.12 -23.12 -20.43
N ASP A 140 0.72 -22.47 -19.34
CA ASP A 140 1.62 -21.68 -18.50
C ASP A 140 2.55 -22.59 -17.68
N THR A 141 2.06 -23.77 -17.26
CA THR A 141 2.89 -24.82 -16.63
C THR A 141 3.94 -25.36 -17.60
N LEU A 142 3.56 -25.66 -18.84
CA LEU A 142 4.48 -26.13 -19.87
C LEU A 142 5.50 -25.04 -20.24
N ALA A 143 5.06 -23.79 -20.37
CA ALA A 143 5.95 -22.66 -20.59
C ALA A 143 6.94 -22.48 -19.43
N ALA A 144 6.49 -22.63 -18.19
CA ALA A 144 7.35 -22.62 -17.02
C ALA A 144 8.34 -23.79 -17.03
N LEU A 145 7.90 -25.00 -17.38
CA LEU A 145 8.74 -26.20 -17.45
C LEU A 145 9.84 -26.08 -18.53
N ILE A 146 9.51 -25.52 -19.68
CA ILE A 146 10.47 -25.24 -20.77
C ILE A 146 11.50 -24.18 -20.33
N ARG A 147 11.07 -23.17 -19.54
CA ARG A 147 11.95 -22.10 -19.04
C ARG A 147 12.79 -22.54 -17.83
N LEU A 148 12.30 -23.52 -17.04
CA LEU A 148 12.95 -24.02 -15.83
C LEU A 148 14.42 -24.41 -16.03
N PRO A 149 14.85 -25.20 -17.04
CA PRO A 149 16.26 -25.57 -17.19
C PRO A 149 17.16 -24.36 -17.44
N PHE A 150 16.66 -23.35 -18.16
CA PHE A 150 17.39 -22.11 -18.40
C PHE A 150 17.52 -21.23 -17.15
N PHE A 151 16.61 -21.36 -16.19
CA PHE A 151 16.68 -20.73 -14.87
C PHE A 151 17.52 -21.53 -13.87
N LEU A 152 17.42 -22.87 -13.91
CA LEU A 152 18.07 -23.78 -12.98
C LEU A 152 19.59 -23.71 -13.10
N LEU A 153 20.14 -23.62 -14.31
CA LEU A 153 21.59 -23.57 -14.50
C LEU A 153 22.23 -22.29 -13.91
N PRO A 154 21.70 -21.08 -14.16
CA PRO A 154 22.10 -19.89 -13.41
C PRO A 154 21.87 -20.04 -11.90
N LEU A 155 20.75 -20.60 -11.46
CA LEU A 155 20.45 -20.76 -10.03
C LEU A 155 21.50 -21.62 -9.34
N ILE A 156 21.85 -22.78 -9.90
CA ILE A 156 22.89 -23.67 -9.37
C ILE A 156 24.24 -22.94 -9.31
N LEU A 157 24.58 -22.20 -10.37
CA LEU A 157 25.84 -21.44 -10.41
C LEU A 157 25.92 -20.37 -9.32
N HIS A 158 24.79 -19.69 -9.01
CA HIS A 158 24.73 -18.64 -7.99
C HIS A 158 24.32 -19.15 -6.61
N LEU A 159 23.92 -20.41 -6.47
CA LEU A 159 23.47 -21.01 -5.21
C LEU A 159 24.50 -20.85 -4.08
N PRO A 160 25.82 -21.06 -4.31
CA PRO A 160 26.83 -20.82 -3.28
C PRO A 160 26.84 -19.37 -2.79
N VAL A 161 26.59 -18.40 -3.68
CA VAL A 161 26.54 -16.96 -3.32
C VAL A 161 25.38 -16.69 -2.36
N TYR A 162 24.21 -17.26 -2.64
CA TYR A 162 23.04 -17.12 -1.77
C TYR A 162 23.22 -17.79 -0.41
N VAL A 163 23.76 -19.01 -0.39
CA VAL A 163 24.03 -19.74 0.86
C VAL A 163 25.06 -18.99 1.70
N MET A 164 26.19 -18.59 1.10
CA MET A 164 27.24 -17.86 1.80
C MET A 164 26.79 -16.47 2.24
N GLY A 165 25.99 -15.75 1.44
CA GLY A 165 25.39 -14.48 1.87
C GLY A 165 24.47 -14.66 3.08
N ARG A 166 23.70 -15.75 3.14
CA ARG A 166 22.85 -16.05 4.30
C ARG A 166 23.68 -16.37 5.56
N LEU A 167 24.76 -17.15 5.42
CA LEU A 167 25.68 -17.44 6.52
C LEU A 167 26.42 -16.19 6.99
N ALA A 168 26.85 -15.34 6.05
CA ALA A 168 27.50 -14.05 6.31
C ALA A 168 26.64 -13.10 7.13
N ALA A 169 25.33 -13.09 6.88
CA ALA A 169 24.39 -12.32 7.67
C ALA A 169 24.36 -12.76 9.13
N GLY A 170 24.49 -14.07 9.38
CA GLY A 170 24.52 -14.63 10.73
C GLY A 170 25.76 -14.25 11.54
N LEU A 171 26.81 -13.70 10.93
CA LEU A 171 28.01 -13.23 11.64
C LEU A 171 27.78 -11.93 12.42
N SER A 172 26.65 -11.24 12.20
CA SER A 172 26.32 -9.99 12.87
C SER A 172 24.87 -10.03 13.35
N GLU A 173 24.66 -10.44 14.59
CA GLU A 173 23.30 -10.70 15.10
C GLU A 173 22.50 -9.42 15.39
N HIS A 174 23.16 -8.30 15.71
CA HIS A 174 22.50 -7.16 16.38
C HIS A 174 22.26 -5.92 15.49
N GLU A 175 22.77 -5.90 14.26
CA GLU A 175 22.68 -4.73 13.38
C GLU A 175 22.28 -5.13 11.96
N GLU A 176 21.05 -4.81 11.56
CA GLU A 176 20.53 -5.14 10.22
C GLU A 176 21.37 -4.52 9.10
N GLU A 177 21.93 -3.33 9.34
CA GLU A 177 22.83 -2.66 8.39
C GLU A 177 24.09 -3.47 8.15
N THR A 178 24.74 -3.93 9.23
CA THR A 178 25.95 -4.76 9.16
C THR A 178 25.66 -6.12 8.50
N GLN A 179 24.49 -6.72 8.75
CA GLN A 179 24.06 -7.94 8.04
C GLN A 179 23.94 -7.72 6.53
N ALA A 180 23.34 -6.59 6.11
CA ALA A 180 23.21 -6.24 4.70
C ALA A 180 24.59 -6.00 4.06
N GLN A 181 25.49 -5.28 4.74
CA GLN A 181 26.85 -5.05 4.29
C GLN A 181 27.63 -6.38 4.14
N ASN A 182 27.56 -7.28 5.11
CA ASN A 182 28.22 -8.59 5.05
C ASN A 182 27.72 -9.45 3.88
N LYS A 183 26.40 -9.47 3.62
CA LYS A 183 25.82 -10.14 2.45
C LYS A 183 26.42 -9.63 1.15
N VAL A 184 26.56 -8.31 1.01
CA VAL A 184 27.08 -7.67 -0.20
C VAL A 184 28.56 -7.98 -0.38
N VAL A 185 29.38 -7.80 0.66
CA VAL A 185 30.84 -8.02 0.58
C VAL A 185 31.16 -9.48 0.25
N ILE A 186 30.58 -10.43 0.99
CA ILE A 186 30.83 -11.86 0.77
C ILE A 186 30.23 -12.30 -0.56
N GLY A 187 29.03 -11.81 -0.91
CA GLY A 187 28.41 -12.08 -2.19
C GLY A 187 29.27 -11.63 -3.38
N LEU A 188 29.82 -10.41 -3.32
CA LEU A 188 30.67 -9.85 -4.36
C LEU A 188 31.98 -10.63 -4.50
N LEU A 189 32.64 -10.96 -3.38
CA LEU A 189 33.88 -11.73 -3.38
C LEU A 189 33.65 -13.11 -4.01
N LEU A 190 32.56 -13.79 -3.65
CA LEU A 190 32.25 -15.11 -4.20
C LEU A 190 31.91 -15.04 -5.70
N LEU A 191 31.22 -13.98 -6.15
CA LEU A 191 30.98 -13.76 -7.58
C LEU A 191 32.29 -13.55 -8.35
N MET A 192 33.25 -12.80 -7.78
CA MET A 192 34.59 -12.64 -8.38
C MET A 192 35.35 -13.95 -8.53
N LEU A 193 35.07 -14.97 -7.70
CA LEU A 193 35.66 -16.31 -7.81
C LEU A 193 34.89 -17.22 -8.77
N ILE A 194 33.55 -17.20 -8.72
CA ILE A 194 32.69 -18.09 -9.49
C ILE A 194 32.77 -17.82 -10.99
N TYR A 195 32.80 -16.56 -11.43
CA TYR A 195 32.82 -16.26 -12.88
C TYR A 195 34.11 -16.72 -13.58
N PRO A 196 35.32 -16.47 -13.06
CA PRO A 196 36.53 -17.05 -13.61
C PRO A 196 36.51 -18.59 -13.57
N ALA A 197 36.07 -19.19 -12.46
CA ALA A 197 35.98 -20.64 -12.36
C ALA A 197 35.02 -21.24 -13.41
N ALA A 198 33.87 -20.61 -13.62
CA ALA A 198 32.90 -21.00 -14.63
C ALA A 198 33.46 -20.84 -16.06
N PHE A 199 34.22 -19.76 -16.32
CA PHE A 199 34.91 -19.56 -17.59
C PHE A 199 35.89 -20.71 -17.87
N TRP A 200 36.75 -21.02 -16.90
CA TRP A 200 37.74 -22.09 -17.01
C TRP A 200 37.08 -23.46 -17.17
N ALA A 201 36.03 -23.75 -16.41
CA ALA A 201 35.28 -25.01 -16.52
C ALA A 201 34.63 -25.17 -17.91
N LEU A 202 34.00 -24.10 -18.42
CA LEU A 202 33.36 -24.14 -19.73
C LEU A 202 34.40 -24.26 -20.86
N TRP A 203 35.53 -23.57 -20.74
CA TRP A 203 36.64 -23.69 -21.69
C TRP A 203 37.26 -25.10 -21.67
N ALA A 204 37.38 -25.72 -20.49
CA ALA A 204 37.85 -27.10 -20.34
C ALA A 204 36.91 -28.11 -21.01
N VAL A 205 35.59 -27.95 -20.86
CA VAL A 205 34.57 -28.77 -21.56
C VAL A 205 34.70 -28.63 -23.08
N LEU A 206 35.15 -27.47 -23.57
CA LEU A 206 35.43 -27.20 -24.98
C LEU A 206 36.89 -27.53 -25.37
N SER A 207 37.52 -28.43 -24.61
CA SER A 207 38.85 -29.00 -24.83
C SER A 207 39.97 -27.97 -24.98
N PHE A 208 39.85 -26.83 -24.27
CA PHE A 208 40.84 -25.76 -24.29
C PHE A 208 41.15 -25.17 -25.68
N THR A 209 40.25 -25.33 -26.64
CA THR A 209 40.41 -24.76 -27.97
C THR A 209 40.25 -23.23 -27.95
N SER A 210 40.89 -22.50 -28.88
CA SER A 210 40.75 -21.04 -28.99
C SER A 210 39.30 -20.63 -29.29
N TYR A 211 38.60 -21.39 -30.14
CA TYR A 211 37.17 -21.21 -30.38
C TYR A 211 36.34 -21.46 -29.12
N GLY A 212 36.72 -22.47 -28.33
CA GLY A 212 36.08 -22.76 -27.03
C GLY A 212 36.18 -21.60 -26.04
N ALA A 213 37.34 -20.93 -25.96
CA ALA A 213 37.52 -19.75 -25.11
C ALA A 213 36.58 -18.61 -25.50
N LEU A 214 36.41 -18.35 -26.81
CA LEU A 214 35.51 -17.31 -27.32
C LEU A 214 34.05 -17.63 -26.98
N VAL A 215 33.61 -18.89 -27.15
CA VAL A 215 32.26 -19.33 -26.78
C VAL A 215 32.04 -19.21 -25.27
N ALA A 216 33.02 -19.59 -24.45
CA ALA A 216 32.93 -19.46 -23.00
C ALA A 216 32.83 -17.99 -22.53
N ALA A 217 33.63 -17.10 -23.11
CA ALA A 217 33.55 -15.67 -22.83
C ALA A 217 32.20 -15.08 -23.26
N LEU A 218 31.71 -15.41 -24.46
CA LEU A 218 30.46 -14.88 -24.99
C LEU A 218 29.23 -15.33 -24.18
N THR A 219 29.20 -16.61 -23.77
CA THR A 219 28.10 -17.16 -22.97
C THR A 219 28.03 -16.53 -21.57
N LEU A 220 29.18 -16.25 -20.93
CA LEU A 220 29.21 -15.54 -19.66
C LEU A 220 28.85 -14.05 -19.80
N GLN A 221 29.36 -13.39 -20.85
CA GLN A 221 29.09 -11.97 -21.12
C GLN A 221 27.61 -11.70 -21.44
N THR A 222 26.98 -12.57 -22.23
CA THR A 222 25.55 -12.46 -22.57
C THR A 222 24.68 -12.66 -21.33
N ARG A 223 25.04 -13.59 -20.44
CA ARG A 223 24.35 -13.76 -19.15
C ARG A 223 24.56 -12.59 -18.20
N HIS A 224 25.77 -12.05 -18.09
CA HIS A 224 26.05 -10.88 -17.25
C HIS A 224 25.19 -9.68 -17.67
N ARG A 225 25.06 -9.43 -18.98
CA ARG A 225 24.21 -8.34 -19.50
C ARG A 225 22.71 -8.53 -19.19
N SER A 226 22.21 -9.77 -19.26
CA SER A 226 20.82 -10.07 -18.93
C SER A 226 20.49 -9.87 -17.45
N VAL A 227 21.47 -10.05 -16.55
CA VAL A 227 21.30 -9.84 -15.10
C VAL A 227 21.50 -8.37 -14.72
N ALA A 228 22.48 -7.68 -15.33
CA ALA A 228 22.85 -6.31 -14.94
C ALA A 228 21.89 -5.22 -15.44
N CYS A 229 21.06 -5.50 -16.45
CA CYS A 229 20.13 -4.51 -16.99
C CYS A 229 18.78 -5.14 -17.37
N PRO A 230 17.83 -5.30 -16.41
CA PRO A 230 16.43 -5.56 -16.73
C PRO A 230 15.71 -4.35 -17.38
N ARG A 231 16.46 -3.34 -17.87
CA ARG A 231 15.92 -2.03 -18.22
C ARG A 231 15.59 -1.96 -19.71
N GLY A 232 14.31 -2.17 -20.02
CA GLY A 232 13.61 -1.30 -20.97
C GLY A 232 13.66 -1.62 -22.46
N ARG A 233 13.73 -2.89 -22.89
CA ARG A 233 13.30 -3.28 -24.25
C ARG A 233 12.09 -4.21 -24.18
N VAL A 234 10.96 -3.66 -23.75
CA VAL A 234 9.64 -4.21 -24.09
C VAL A 234 9.09 -3.34 -25.21
N GLY A 235 9.64 -3.55 -26.41
CA GLY A 235 8.98 -3.18 -27.66
C GLY A 235 8.07 -4.33 -28.04
N THR A 236 6.76 -4.16 -27.81
CA THR A 236 5.67 -4.78 -28.57
C THR A 236 5.95 -6.19 -29.11
N GLN A 237 6.01 -7.19 -28.22
CA GLN A 237 5.53 -8.53 -28.58
C GLN A 237 4.61 -9.00 -27.46
N THR A 238 3.39 -9.32 -27.85
CA THR A 238 2.26 -9.76 -27.05
C THR A 238 2.52 -11.14 -26.44
N LEU A 239 3.47 -11.22 -25.51
CA LEU A 239 3.69 -12.39 -24.68
C LEU A 239 3.81 -11.90 -23.23
N GLY A 240 2.79 -12.23 -22.44
CA GLY A 240 2.51 -11.62 -21.14
C GLY A 240 3.72 -11.55 -20.20
N PRO A 241 3.81 -10.48 -19.39
CA PRO A 241 4.88 -10.31 -18.43
C PRO A 241 4.83 -11.47 -17.43
N LEU A 242 5.92 -12.24 -17.35
CA LEU A 242 6.14 -13.12 -16.20
C LEU A 242 6.29 -12.22 -14.96
N PRO A 243 5.57 -12.50 -13.86
CA PRO A 243 5.76 -11.76 -12.62
C PRO A 243 7.10 -12.18 -12.01
N LEU A 244 8.08 -11.29 -12.03
CA LEU A 244 9.29 -11.34 -11.19
C LEU A 244 8.97 -11.08 -9.69
N CYS A 245 7.73 -11.32 -9.26
CA CYS A 245 7.25 -11.15 -7.88
C CYS A 245 7.72 -12.27 -6.93
N ALA A 246 8.66 -13.13 -7.34
CA ALA A 246 9.21 -14.21 -6.51
C ALA A 246 10.57 -13.87 -5.86
N LEU A 247 11.02 -12.61 -5.93
CA LEU A 247 11.94 -12.13 -4.90
C LEU A 247 11.10 -11.94 -3.63
N PRO A 248 11.43 -12.60 -2.51
CA PRO A 248 10.73 -12.36 -1.26
C PRO A 248 10.85 -10.86 -0.99
N ILE A 249 9.73 -10.14 -1.07
CA ILE A 249 9.61 -8.83 -0.46
C ILE A 249 10.06 -9.07 0.98
N TYR A 250 11.19 -8.47 1.34
CA TYR A 250 11.72 -8.53 2.68
C TYR A 250 10.65 -7.88 3.57
N HIS A 251 9.76 -8.70 4.11
CA HIS A 251 8.92 -8.30 5.21
C HIS A 251 9.91 -8.12 6.36
N PRO A 252 10.08 -6.89 6.90
CA PRO A 252 10.67 -6.80 8.22
C PRO A 252 9.88 -7.76 9.09
N SER A 253 10.58 -8.69 9.75
CA SER A 253 9.96 -9.57 10.72
C SER A 253 9.11 -8.71 11.64
N ASN A 254 7.85 -9.12 11.84
CA ASN A 254 6.90 -8.49 12.75
C ASN A 254 7.35 -8.63 14.22
N THR A 255 8.62 -8.36 14.53
CA THR A 255 9.22 -8.54 15.85
C THR A 255 8.68 -7.53 16.88
N THR A 256 7.80 -6.60 16.49
CA THR A 256 7.17 -5.64 17.40
C THR A 256 5.67 -5.85 17.59
N ARG A 257 5.08 -6.93 17.05
CA ARG A 257 3.63 -7.19 17.25
C ARG A 257 3.32 -8.14 18.41
N GLU A 258 4.29 -8.90 18.91
CA GLU A 258 4.08 -9.77 20.08
C GLU A 258 4.07 -9.02 21.42
N SER A 259 4.55 -7.78 21.49
CA SER A 259 4.60 -7.04 22.76
C SER A 259 3.33 -6.24 23.11
N MET A 260 2.41 -6.00 22.17
CA MET A 260 1.17 -5.26 22.46
C MET A 260 -0.04 -6.15 22.78
N ASP A 261 -0.04 -7.43 22.38
CA ASP A 261 -1.14 -8.35 22.71
C ASP A 261 -0.98 -9.02 24.09
N GLN A 262 0.19 -8.90 24.75
CA GLN A 262 0.43 -9.41 26.11
C GLN A 262 -0.05 -8.46 27.23
N ALA A 263 -0.49 -7.23 26.89
CA ALA A 263 -1.01 -6.25 27.85
C ALA A 263 -2.56 -6.23 27.90
N ARG A 264 -3.22 -7.32 27.47
CA ARG A 264 -4.61 -7.58 27.85
C ARG A 264 -4.64 -8.00 29.32
N ILE A 265 -4.76 -6.97 30.17
CA ILE A 265 -5.60 -6.92 31.36
C ILE A 265 -6.29 -8.27 31.64
N ASN A 266 -5.77 -9.03 32.61
CA ASN A 266 -6.57 -10.04 33.29
C ASN A 266 -7.73 -9.29 33.95
N PRO A 267 -9.01 -9.49 33.55
CA PRO A 267 -10.12 -8.94 34.31
C PRO A 267 -10.16 -9.60 35.68
N PRO A 268 -10.51 -8.86 36.76
CA PRO A 268 -10.70 -9.44 38.07
C PRO A 268 -11.83 -10.48 38.04
N ASP A 269 -11.63 -11.57 38.79
CA ASP A 269 -12.50 -12.73 38.92
C ASP A 269 -13.98 -12.34 39.09
N LEU A 270 -14.76 -12.52 38.01
CA LEU A 270 -16.23 -12.52 38.08
C LEU A 270 -16.71 -13.93 38.46
N PRO A 271 -17.78 -14.05 39.26
CA PRO A 271 -18.27 -15.32 39.77
C PRO A 271 -18.84 -16.20 38.64
N ALA A 272 -18.56 -17.50 38.79
CA ALA A 272 -18.95 -18.61 37.92
C ALA A 272 -20.31 -18.43 37.22
N GLN A 273 -20.27 -18.01 35.95
CA GLN A 273 -21.39 -18.14 35.03
C GLN A 273 -21.37 -19.53 34.36
N ALA A 274 -22.57 -20.03 34.14
CA ALA A 274 -22.90 -21.39 33.75
C ALA A 274 -22.10 -21.91 32.55
N THR A 275 -21.64 -23.15 32.66
CA THR A 275 -20.93 -23.92 31.64
C THR A 275 -21.85 -24.20 30.46
N GLU A 276 -21.91 -23.31 29.47
CA GLU A 276 -22.51 -23.62 28.18
C GLU A 276 -21.66 -24.67 27.44
N PRO A 277 -22.27 -25.69 26.82
CA PRO A 277 -21.54 -26.72 26.11
C PRO A 277 -20.82 -26.15 24.88
N PRO A 278 -19.60 -26.64 24.55
CA PRO A 278 -18.82 -26.14 23.43
C PRO A 278 -19.51 -26.48 22.11
N VAL A 279 -20.24 -25.51 21.53
CA VAL A 279 -20.79 -25.64 20.18
C VAL A 279 -19.63 -25.50 19.18
N VAL A 280 -19.15 -26.63 18.68
CA VAL A 280 -18.15 -26.68 17.60
C VAL A 280 -18.84 -26.31 16.29
N LEU A 281 -19.07 -25.02 16.06
CA LEU A 281 -19.56 -24.52 14.79
C LEU A 281 -18.48 -24.76 13.73
N LYS A 282 -18.71 -25.72 12.84
CA LYS A 282 -17.89 -25.93 11.64
C LYS A 282 -18.11 -24.76 10.69
N ARG A 283 -17.35 -23.67 10.87
CA ARG A 283 -17.36 -22.53 9.96
C ARG A 283 -16.91 -22.98 8.57
N LYS A 284 -17.88 -23.22 7.67
CA LYS A 284 -17.61 -23.43 6.25
C LYS A 284 -16.93 -22.16 5.73
N ARG A 285 -15.72 -22.29 5.18
CA ARG A 285 -15.04 -21.15 4.57
C ARG A 285 -15.90 -20.66 3.40
N PRO A 286 -16.24 -19.36 3.33
CA PRO A 286 -17.00 -18.84 2.21
C PRO A 286 -16.24 -19.11 0.90
N ALA A 287 -16.98 -19.46 -0.15
CA ALA A 287 -16.38 -19.71 -1.45
C ALA A 287 -15.61 -18.46 -1.92
N SER A 288 -14.38 -18.64 -2.43
CA SER A 288 -13.49 -17.55 -2.85
C SER A 288 -14.13 -16.57 -3.83
N ARG A 289 -15.07 -17.05 -4.66
CA ARG A 289 -15.84 -16.24 -5.60
C ARG A 289 -16.69 -15.17 -4.92
N HIS A 290 -17.30 -15.52 -3.79
CA HIS A 290 -18.15 -14.62 -3.03
C HIS A 290 -17.31 -13.49 -2.43
N ILE A 291 -16.17 -13.84 -1.86
CA ILE A 291 -15.19 -12.88 -1.32
C ILE A 291 -14.73 -11.92 -2.42
N MET A 292 -14.30 -12.44 -3.58
CA MET A 292 -13.86 -11.61 -4.70
C MET A 292 -14.97 -10.67 -5.19
N ARG A 293 -16.22 -11.16 -5.28
CA ARG A 293 -17.37 -10.34 -5.65
C ARG A 293 -17.57 -9.19 -4.66
N HIS A 294 -17.49 -9.45 -3.35
CA HIS A 294 -17.60 -8.39 -2.34
C HIS A 294 -16.46 -7.38 -2.42
N VAL A 295 -15.21 -7.83 -2.63
CA VAL A 295 -14.07 -6.92 -2.79
C VAL A 295 -14.24 -6.02 -4.02
N LEU A 296 -14.64 -6.59 -5.16
CA LEU A 296 -14.88 -5.83 -6.39
C LEU A 296 -16.07 -4.87 -6.24
N ARG A 297 -17.11 -5.29 -5.53
CA ARG A 297 -18.27 -4.44 -5.20
C ARG A 297 -17.83 -3.24 -4.35
N ALA A 298 -17.12 -3.49 -3.25
CA ALA A 298 -16.61 -2.46 -2.36
C ALA A 298 -15.66 -1.50 -3.10
N ARG A 299 -14.83 -2.01 -4.03
CA ARG A 299 -14.04 -1.16 -4.94
C ARG A 299 -14.93 -0.23 -5.75
N GLY A 300 -15.97 -0.76 -6.40
CA GLY A 300 -16.91 0.03 -7.21
C GLY A 300 -17.65 1.10 -6.39
N GLU A 301 -18.12 0.76 -5.19
CA GLU A 301 -18.76 1.70 -4.27
C GLU A 301 -17.78 2.79 -3.79
N ALA A 302 -16.55 2.42 -3.46
CA ALA A 302 -15.50 3.36 -3.07
C ALA A 302 -15.12 4.32 -4.21
N VAL A 303 -14.97 3.81 -5.44
CA VAL A 303 -14.71 4.62 -6.64
C VAL A 303 -15.86 5.60 -6.89
N ARG A 304 -17.11 5.13 -6.81
CA ARG A 304 -18.30 5.97 -6.97
C ARG A 304 -18.39 7.06 -5.92
N ALA A 305 -18.21 6.69 -4.65
CA ALA A 305 -18.23 7.64 -3.56
C ALA A 305 -17.12 8.69 -3.77
N LEU A 306 -15.90 8.27 -4.10
CA LEU A 306 -14.77 9.17 -4.33
C LEU A 306 -14.99 10.10 -5.54
N ALA A 307 -15.57 9.62 -6.64
CA ALA A 307 -15.92 10.47 -7.78
C ALA A 307 -16.96 11.53 -7.36
N SER A 308 -18.04 11.11 -6.69
CA SER A 308 -19.07 12.03 -6.19
C SER A 308 -18.53 13.05 -5.18
N PHE A 309 -17.49 12.69 -4.41
CA PHE A 309 -16.79 13.60 -3.51
C PHE A 309 -16.07 14.71 -4.28
N PHE A 310 -15.29 14.35 -5.32
CA PHE A 310 -14.60 15.34 -6.13
C PHE A 310 -15.55 16.21 -6.95
N ALA A 311 -16.65 15.66 -7.45
CA ALA A 311 -17.69 16.42 -8.14
C ALA A 311 -18.34 17.46 -7.20
N ALA A 312 -18.77 17.04 -6.01
CA ALA A 312 -19.33 17.95 -5.00
C ALA A 312 -18.33 19.03 -4.56
N LEU A 313 -17.03 18.69 -4.53
CA LEU A 313 -15.97 19.63 -4.19
C LEU A 313 -15.69 20.64 -5.32
N GLU A 314 -15.86 20.25 -6.58
CA GLU A 314 -15.79 21.14 -7.75
C GLU A 314 -17.01 22.06 -7.83
N ASP A 315 -18.21 21.53 -7.55
CA ASP A 315 -19.48 22.28 -7.53
C ASP A 315 -19.58 23.31 -6.41
N ALA A 316 -18.93 23.05 -5.26
CA ALA A 316 -18.91 23.98 -4.12
C ALA A 316 -18.25 25.33 -4.44
N GLY A 317 -17.54 25.44 -5.58
CA GLY A 317 -17.00 26.69 -6.09
C GLY A 317 -15.75 27.19 -5.36
N GLU A 318 -15.34 28.42 -5.65
CA GLU A 318 -14.05 28.98 -5.19
C GLU A 318 -14.00 29.32 -3.71
N ASN A 319 -15.17 29.41 -3.06
CA ASN A 319 -15.30 29.77 -1.65
C ASN A 319 -15.05 28.59 -0.71
N LYS A 320 -14.96 27.36 -1.23
CA LYS A 320 -14.70 26.19 -0.39
C LYS A 320 -13.20 26.08 -0.09
N HIS A 321 -12.90 26.18 1.20
CA HIS A 321 -11.57 25.97 1.74
C HIS A 321 -11.43 24.57 2.33
N VAL A 322 -10.26 23.99 2.13
CA VAL A 322 -9.83 22.70 2.67
C VAL A 322 -8.68 22.98 3.63
N VAL A 323 -8.69 22.38 4.81
CA VAL A 323 -7.57 22.45 5.75
C VAL A 323 -6.30 21.97 5.05
N ALA A 324 -5.20 22.68 5.27
CA ALA A 324 -3.90 22.30 4.75
C ALA A 324 -2.84 22.39 5.86
N SER A 325 -1.93 21.42 5.86
CA SER A 325 -0.74 21.45 6.70
C SER A 325 0.05 22.73 6.46
N ALA A 326 0.61 23.31 7.53
CA ALA A 326 1.23 24.64 7.50
C ALA A 326 2.30 24.81 6.40
N HIS A 327 3.09 23.77 6.15
CA HIS A 327 4.13 23.79 5.12
C HIS A 327 3.55 23.80 3.69
N LEU A 328 2.44 23.08 3.44
CA LEU A 328 1.75 23.14 2.14
C LEU A 328 1.04 24.49 1.96
N ALA A 329 0.36 24.97 2.99
CA ALA A 329 -0.28 26.28 2.98
C ALA A 329 0.72 27.39 2.65
N THR A 330 1.90 27.38 3.29
CA THR A 330 3.00 28.32 3.00
C THR A 330 3.49 28.19 1.55
N ARG A 331 3.67 26.96 1.05
CA ARG A 331 4.18 26.70 -0.30
C ARG A 331 3.23 27.15 -1.40
N PHE A 332 1.92 27.02 -1.18
CA PHE A 332 0.90 27.40 -2.17
C PHE A 332 0.36 28.83 -1.94
N GLY A 333 0.85 29.55 -0.93
CA GLY A 333 0.55 30.97 -0.70
C GLY A 333 -0.77 31.25 0.02
N TRP A 334 -1.23 30.34 0.87
CA TRP A 334 -2.53 30.44 1.54
C TRP A 334 -2.42 30.21 3.06
N VAL A 335 -1.82 31.16 3.75
CA VAL A 335 -1.81 31.22 5.22
C VAL A 335 -2.77 32.32 5.64
N ASN A 336 -3.81 31.98 6.40
CA ASN A 336 -4.59 33.00 7.09
C ASN A 336 -3.82 33.38 8.35
N ASP A 337 -3.38 34.63 8.46
CA ASP A 337 -2.48 35.06 9.54
C ASP A 337 -3.15 35.09 10.92
N GLU A 338 -4.47 35.02 11.05
CA GLU A 338 -5.13 35.17 12.35
C GLU A 338 -6.41 34.34 12.46
N VAL A 339 -6.27 33.02 12.69
CA VAL A 339 -7.30 32.36 13.51
C VAL A 339 -7.04 32.86 14.93
N ASN A 340 -7.71 33.95 15.30
CA ASN A 340 -7.76 34.43 16.67
C ASN A 340 -8.55 33.38 17.45
N VAL A 341 -7.89 32.27 17.82
CA VAL A 341 -8.47 31.24 18.68
C VAL A 341 -8.75 31.96 19.98
N ASN A 342 -10.00 32.35 20.15
CA ASN A 342 -10.48 33.01 21.35
C ASN A 342 -10.51 31.95 22.44
N ILE A 343 -9.33 31.57 22.96
CA ILE A 343 -9.14 30.64 24.08
C ILE A 343 -9.57 31.40 25.35
N GLN A 344 -10.86 31.71 25.45
CA GLN A 344 -11.51 32.01 26.72
C GLN A 344 -11.82 30.66 27.38
N GLY A 345 -10.82 30.02 27.98
CA GLY A 345 -11.00 28.71 28.58
C GLY A 345 -9.75 28.15 29.23
N GLN A 346 -9.49 28.64 30.45
CA GLN A 346 -8.58 28.10 31.47
C GLN A 346 -8.01 26.71 31.21
N SER A 347 -6.76 26.64 30.76
CA SER A 347 -5.91 25.49 31.03
C SER A 347 -4.48 25.99 31.28
N GLN A 348 -4.01 25.83 32.51
CA GLN A 348 -2.62 26.05 32.92
C GLN A 348 -1.74 24.92 32.35
N GLY A 349 -1.72 24.80 31.02
CA GLY A 349 -0.80 23.92 30.30
C GLY A 349 0.58 24.56 30.16
N PRO A 350 1.63 23.76 29.87
CA PRO A 350 3.00 24.26 29.72
C PRO A 350 3.07 25.36 28.65
N VAL A 351 3.64 26.51 29.04
CA VAL A 351 3.63 27.84 28.38
C VAL A 351 4.30 27.88 26.99
N ASP A 352 4.74 26.76 26.44
CA ASP A 352 5.56 26.71 25.22
C ASP A 352 4.88 26.06 23.98
N ALA A 353 3.59 25.75 24.05
CA ALA A 353 2.85 25.27 22.86
C ALA A 353 2.61 26.44 21.90
N GLU A 354 3.45 26.54 20.85
CA GLU A 354 3.24 27.52 19.79
C GLU A 354 1.85 27.27 19.16
N PRO A 355 1.07 28.33 18.88
CA PRO A 355 -0.27 28.19 18.32
C PRO A 355 -0.19 27.41 17.01
N GLU A 356 -1.02 26.36 16.88
CA GLU A 356 -1.11 25.59 15.63
C GLU A 356 -1.68 26.49 14.54
N VAL A 357 -0.79 27.04 13.70
CA VAL A 357 -1.18 27.82 12.52
C VAL A 357 -1.80 26.85 11.51
N GLN A 358 -3.13 26.79 11.50
CA GLN A 358 -3.86 26.00 10.51
C GLN A 358 -3.96 26.77 9.20
N GLY A 359 -3.36 26.22 8.14
CA GLY A 359 -3.46 26.76 6.80
C GLY A 359 -4.68 26.25 6.06
N PHE A 360 -5.06 26.91 4.97
CA PHE A 360 -6.18 26.49 4.13
C PHE A 360 -5.77 26.51 2.66
N ARG A 361 -6.33 25.64 1.83
CA ARG A 361 -6.19 25.68 0.37
C ARG A 361 -7.57 25.73 -0.28
N ARG A 362 -7.67 26.34 -1.46
CA ARG A 362 -8.92 26.35 -2.22
C ARG A 362 -9.20 24.96 -2.79
N ALA A 363 -10.43 24.48 -2.65
CA ALA A 363 -10.85 23.19 -3.15
C ALA A 363 -10.51 22.99 -4.65
N ARG A 364 -10.81 23.99 -5.48
CA ARG A 364 -10.50 23.98 -6.92
C ARG A 364 -9.01 23.91 -7.23
N GLU A 365 -8.18 24.59 -6.43
CA GLU A 365 -6.72 24.53 -6.56
C GLU A 365 -6.23 23.12 -6.24
N VAL A 366 -6.71 22.51 -5.16
CA VAL A 366 -6.36 21.13 -4.77
C VAL A 366 -6.70 20.15 -5.89
N ILE A 367 -7.91 20.23 -6.47
CA ILE A 367 -8.32 19.37 -7.59
C ILE A 367 -7.41 19.58 -8.80
N SER A 368 -7.13 20.84 -9.17
CA SER A 368 -6.24 21.17 -10.29
C SER A 368 -4.81 20.66 -10.06
N PHE A 369 -4.33 20.76 -8.83
CA PHE A 369 -3.03 20.25 -8.41
C PHE A 369 -2.97 18.73 -8.57
N LEU A 370 -3.97 18.00 -8.06
CA LEU A 370 -4.02 16.53 -8.20
C LEU A 370 -4.08 16.11 -9.67
N ARG A 371 -4.92 16.77 -10.50
CA ARG A 371 -4.98 16.55 -11.95
C ARG A 371 -3.63 16.79 -12.63
N SER A 372 -2.93 17.87 -12.28
CA SER A 372 -1.59 18.18 -12.81
C SER A 372 -0.52 17.14 -12.43
N ARG A 373 -0.75 16.37 -11.35
CA ARG A 373 0.08 15.26 -10.89
C ARG A 373 -0.37 13.90 -11.42
N GLY A 374 -1.27 13.88 -12.40
CA GLY A 374 -1.72 12.67 -13.07
C GLY A 374 -2.90 11.95 -12.41
N ALA A 375 -3.58 12.58 -11.43
CA ALA A 375 -4.77 11.98 -10.83
C ALA A 375 -5.88 11.83 -11.87
N LYS A 376 -6.41 10.62 -12.04
CA LYS A 376 -7.41 10.32 -13.06
C LYS A 376 -8.86 10.56 -12.58
N ILE A 377 -9.13 11.76 -12.05
CA ILE A 377 -10.46 12.08 -11.47
C ILE A 377 -11.59 11.89 -12.50
N ALA A 378 -11.39 12.32 -13.74
CA ALA A 378 -12.39 12.21 -14.81
C ALA A 378 -12.55 10.79 -15.39
N THR A 379 -11.62 9.86 -15.11
CA THR A 379 -11.84 8.46 -15.50
C THR A 379 -12.66 7.72 -14.45
N LEU A 380 -12.64 8.15 -13.18
CA LEU A 380 -13.47 7.55 -12.14
C LEU A 380 -14.97 7.65 -12.51
N GLU A 381 -15.40 8.81 -13.02
CA GLU A 381 -16.78 9.01 -13.50
C GLU A 381 -17.14 8.04 -14.64
N ARG A 382 -16.26 7.90 -15.64
CA ARG A 382 -16.47 6.99 -16.76
C ARG A 382 -16.44 5.51 -16.36
N GLU A 383 -15.59 5.14 -15.39
CA GLU A 383 -15.52 3.76 -14.88
C GLU A 383 -16.83 3.37 -14.17
N ILE A 384 -17.51 4.33 -13.52
CA ILE A 384 -18.81 4.10 -12.89
C ILE A 384 -19.89 3.81 -13.92
N GLU A 385 -19.93 4.57 -15.02
CA GLU A 385 -20.93 4.43 -16.09
C GLU A 385 -20.70 3.16 -16.92
N GLY A 386 -19.44 2.81 -17.19
CA GLY A 386 -19.08 1.80 -18.18
C GLY A 386 -19.06 0.34 -17.69
N GLY A 387 -18.83 0.07 -16.40
CA GLY A 387 -18.51 -1.32 -15.98
C GLY A 387 -19.14 -1.81 -14.68
N TRP A 388 -19.45 -0.93 -13.72
CA TRP A 388 -19.77 -1.35 -12.35
C TRP A 388 -21.19 -1.04 -11.88
N ALA A 389 -21.91 -0.15 -12.57
CA ALA A 389 -23.25 0.25 -12.16
C ALA A 389 -24.25 -0.91 -12.08
N GLY A 390 -24.16 -1.90 -12.97
CA GLY A 390 -25.01 -3.08 -12.92
C GLY A 390 -24.80 -3.95 -11.68
N ALA A 391 -23.63 -3.91 -11.03
CA ALA A 391 -23.25 -4.78 -9.89
C ALA A 391 -23.97 -4.48 -8.60
N LEU A 392 -24.37 -3.21 -8.46
CA LEU A 392 -24.83 -2.66 -7.20
C LEU A 392 -26.35 -2.67 -7.09
N VAL A 393 -27.07 -2.72 -8.22
CA VAL A 393 -28.53 -2.57 -8.26
C VAL A 393 -29.28 -3.91 -8.12
N SER A 394 -28.65 -5.05 -8.40
CA SER A 394 -29.38 -6.33 -8.57
C SER A 394 -29.63 -7.14 -7.28
N GLU A 395 -29.19 -6.70 -6.10
CA GLU A 395 -29.35 -7.52 -4.87
C GLU A 395 -30.49 -7.11 -3.96
N GLU A 396 -31.06 -5.91 -4.10
CA GLU A 396 -32.19 -5.48 -3.27
C GLU A 396 -33.50 -6.20 -3.64
N ASP A 397 -33.53 -6.91 -4.77
CA ASP A 397 -34.75 -7.51 -5.33
C ASP A 397 -34.73 -9.05 -5.40
N ARG A 398 -33.76 -9.72 -4.77
CA ARG A 398 -33.86 -11.17 -4.51
C ARG A 398 -34.50 -11.39 -3.15
N THR A 399 -35.83 -11.29 -3.12
CA THR A 399 -36.63 -12.05 -2.15
C THR A 399 -36.16 -13.50 -2.18
N PRO A 400 -35.95 -14.15 -1.03
CA PRO A 400 -35.62 -15.57 -0.98
C PRO A 400 -36.84 -16.34 -1.49
N ALA A 401 -36.89 -16.54 -2.80
CA ALA A 401 -37.84 -17.43 -3.42
C ALA A 401 -37.50 -18.83 -2.92
N GLU A 402 -38.32 -19.30 -1.98
CA GLU A 402 -38.66 -20.68 -1.66
C GLU A 402 -38.07 -21.69 -2.66
N SER A 403 -36.84 -22.13 -2.42
CA SER A 403 -36.28 -23.29 -3.11
C SER A 403 -36.25 -24.46 -2.14
N GLU A 404 -37.33 -25.24 -2.24
CA GLU A 404 -37.41 -26.69 -2.05
C GLU A 404 -36.78 -27.31 -0.81
N ALA A 405 -37.68 -27.73 0.08
CA ALA A 405 -37.56 -28.81 1.05
C ALA A 405 -36.48 -29.86 0.72
N GLY A 406 -35.27 -29.63 1.22
CA GLY A 406 -34.29 -30.66 1.52
C GLY A 406 -33.99 -30.58 3.01
N GLU A 407 -34.60 -31.46 3.80
CA GLU A 407 -34.34 -31.59 5.24
C GLU A 407 -32.84 -31.73 5.48
N GLY A 408 -32.25 -30.68 6.05
CA GLY A 408 -30.82 -30.62 6.33
C GLY A 408 -30.45 -29.34 7.06
N GLU A 409 -31.04 -29.14 8.24
CA GLU A 409 -30.53 -28.34 9.37
C GLU A 409 -29.50 -27.25 8.96
N GLU A 410 -29.99 -26.15 8.38
CA GLU A 410 -29.17 -24.96 8.12
C GLU A 410 -29.28 -24.01 9.31
N ASP A 411 -28.18 -23.89 10.04
CA ASP A 411 -27.98 -22.89 11.09
C ASP A 411 -28.04 -21.47 10.48
N ASP A 412 -29.10 -20.73 10.78
CA ASP A 412 -29.23 -19.31 10.47
C ASP A 412 -28.10 -18.51 11.13
N ILE A 413 -27.17 -18.01 10.32
CA ILE A 413 -26.14 -17.07 10.76
C ILE A 413 -26.79 -15.70 10.90
N VAL A 414 -27.34 -15.42 12.08
CA VAL A 414 -27.78 -14.08 12.48
C VAL A 414 -26.55 -13.20 12.68
N TRP A 415 -26.36 -12.21 11.81
CA TRP A 415 -25.31 -11.20 11.96
C TRP A 415 -25.75 -10.21 13.04
N VAL A 416 -25.16 -10.30 14.24
CA VAL A 416 -25.40 -9.33 15.32
C VAL A 416 -24.53 -8.08 15.05
N PRO A 417 -25.12 -6.90 14.81
CA PRO A 417 -24.35 -5.66 14.73
C PRO A 417 -23.60 -5.46 16.05
N SER A 418 -22.32 -5.10 15.98
CA SER A 418 -21.58 -4.71 17.18
C SER A 418 -22.17 -3.40 17.71
N GLU A 419 -23.01 -3.49 18.75
CA GLU A 419 -23.41 -2.32 19.51
C GLU A 419 -22.17 -1.71 20.14
N VAL A 420 -21.85 -0.48 19.73
CA VAL A 420 -20.86 0.35 20.40
C VAL A 420 -21.55 0.85 21.68
N PRO A 421 -21.10 0.48 22.89
CA PRO A 421 -21.70 1.01 24.09
C PRO A 421 -21.48 2.52 24.12
N SER A 422 -22.59 3.26 24.06
CA SER A 422 -22.64 4.69 24.33
C SER A 422 -22.11 4.93 25.75
N GLN A 423 -20.92 5.50 25.85
CA GLN A 423 -20.44 6.11 27.09
C GLN A 423 -21.24 7.39 27.33
N ASP A 424 -22.45 7.23 27.84
CA ASP A 424 -23.18 8.30 28.52
C ASP A 424 -23.31 7.93 30.00
N GLY A 425 -22.79 8.80 30.86
CA GLY A 425 -23.20 8.90 32.26
C GLY A 425 -22.31 8.22 33.29
N ILE A 426 -21.22 8.88 33.67
CA ILE A 426 -20.83 8.96 35.08
C ILE A 426 -20.63 10.44 35.39
N MET A 427 -21.43 10.93 36.36
CA MET A 427 -21.40 12.27 36.93
C MET A 427 -20.04 12.69 37.46
#